data_AF-A0A0B1RZP2-F1
#
_entry.id   AF-A0A0B1RZP2-F1
#
_cell.length_a   1.000
_cell.length_b   1.000
_cell.length_c   1.000
_cell.angle_alpha   90.00
_cell.angle_beta   90.00
_cell.angle_gamma   90.00
#
_symmetry.space_group_name_H-M   'P 1'
#
loop_
_entity.id
_entity.type
_entity.pdbx_description
1 polymer ?
#
loop_
_entity_poly.entity_id
_entity_poly.type
_entity_poly.pdbx_seq_one_letter_code
_entity_poly.pdbx_strand_id
1 'polypeptide(L)'
;MAELKRQERMETFNSYEKSKLSTGFLLGRLLQEMQEKIAGISSKKLMLYATHDATITSLMYNLEVSNHLLPPYTSSVLMELHKIKARHFVKLLFRNSTEEPIPLQLPSCSVLCPWEDFLKFTTPRSFETKDEFETACGNQQPRDTDRRLIYGSVT
;
A
#
# COMPACT_ATOMS: atom_id res chain seq x y z
N MET A 1 -18.58 8.16 -21.26
CA MET A 1 -17.71 8.87 -20.29
C MET A 1 -17.09 7.93 -19.26
N ALA A 2 -17.86 7.01 -18.63
CA ALA A 2 -17.31 6.09 -17.63
C ALA A 2 -16.17 5.20 -18.16
N GLU A 3 -16.26 4.72 -19.41
CA GLU A 3 -15.23 3.86 -20.00
C GLU A 3 -13.91 4.60 -20.29
N LEU A 4 -13.96 5.85 -20.75
CA LEU A 4 -12.75 6.67 -20.95
C LEU A 4 -12.05 6.93 -19.62
N LYS A 5 -12.83 7.30 -18.58
CA LYS A 5 -12.30 7.48 -17.23
C LYS A 5 -11.68 6.19 -16.69
N ARG A 6 -12.26 5.04 -17.01
CA ARG A 6 -11.75 3.72 -16.65
C ARG A 6 -10.38 3.48 -17.30
N GLN A 7 -10.28 3.66 -18.61
CA GLN A 7 -9.03 3.47 -19.36
C GLN A 7 -7.92 4.39 -18.85
N GLU A 8 -8.22 5.68 -18.67
CA GLU A 8 -7.26 6.67 -18.13
C GLU A 8 -6.73 6.25 -16.75
N ARG A 9 -7.63 5.79 -15.85
CA ARG A 9 -7.24 5.34 -14.51
C ARG A 9 -6.35 4.10 -14.56
N MET A 10 -6.63 3.17 -15.46
CA MET A 10 -5.80 1.98 -15.65
C MET A 10 -4.42 2.36 -16.16
N GLU A 11 -4.34 3.18 -17.21
CA GLU A 11 -3.05 3.60 -17.78
C GLU A 11 -2.16 4.33 -16.79
N THR A 12 -2.77 5.02 -15.81
CA THR A 12 -2.07 5.68 -14.71
C THR A 12 -1.36 4.68 -13.78
N PHE A 13 -1.89 3.47 -13.58
CA PHE A 13 -1.40 2.51 -12.57
C PHE A 13 -1.04 1.12 -13.13
N ASN A 14 -1.11 0.91 -14.45
CA ASN A 14 -1.00 -0.41 -15.10
C ASN A 14 0.38 -1.08 -15.03
N SER A 15 1.33 -0.55 -14.28
CA SER A 15 2.62 -1.19 -14.04
C SER A 15 3.01 -1.08 -12.57
N TYR A 16 3.81 -2.04 -12.14
CA TYR A 16 4.37 -2.10 -10.80
C TYR A 16 5.12 -0.80 -10.42
N GLU A 17 5.90 -0.22 -11.34
CA GLU A 17 6.66 1.00 -11.09
C GLU A 17 5.73 2.20 -10.82
N LYS A 18 4.68 2.34 -11.64
CA LYS A 18 3.68 3.42 -11.49
C LYS A 18 2.89 3.26 -10.20
N SER A 19 2.42 2.04 -9.92
CA SER A 19 1.63 1.76 -8.73
C SER A 19 2.47 1.90 -7.46
N LYS A 20 3.76 1.52 -7.48
CA LYS A 20 4.69 1.73 -6.36
C LYS A 20 4.85 3.22 -6.05
N LEU A 21 5.06 4.07 -7.06
CA LEU A 21 5.16 5.53 -6.85
C LEU A 21 3.83 6.15 -6.37
N SER A 22 2.70 5.50 -6.59
CA SER A 22 1.40 6.02 -6.15
C SER A 22 1.00 5.52 -4.75
N THR A 23 1.11 4.23 -4.47
CA THR A 23 0.63 3.61 -3.22
C THR A 23 1.69 2.84 -2.45
N GLY A 24 2.94 2.82 -2.91
CA GLY A 24 4.04 2.13 -2.23
C GLY A 24 4.32 2.67 -0.84
N PHE A 25 4.16 3.99 -0.60
CA PHE A 25 4.29 4.55 0.74
C PHE A 25 3.16 4.10 1.69
N LEU A 26 1.92 4.03 1.18
CA LEU A 26 0.79 3.46 1.93
C LEU A 26 1.03 1.98 2.25
N LEU A 27 1.47 1.20 1.26
CA LEU A 27 1.79 -0.22 1.45
C LEU A 27 2.90 -0.40 2.50
N GLY A 28 3.94 0.42 2.46
CA GLY A 28 5.00 0.42 3.47
C GLY A 28 4.48 0.68 4.88
N ARG A 29 3.56 1.64 5.04
CA ARG A 29 2.92 1.89 6.34
C ARG A 29 2.09 0.70 6.83
N LEU A 30 1.33 0.06 5.94
CA LEU A 30 0.55 -1.14 6.29
C LEU A 30 1.46 -2.29 6.74
N LEU A 31 2.57 -2.52 6.04
CA LEU A 31 3.56 -3.53 6.41
C LEU A 31 4.18 -3.25 7.77
N GLN A 32 4.58 -2.01 8.01
CA GLN A 32 5.16 -1.59 9.29
C GLN A 32 4.19 -1.88 10.45
N GLU A 33 2.92 -1.51 10.33
CA GLU A 33 1.94 -1.72 11.39
C GLU A 33 1.66 -3.22 11.64
N MET A 34 1.68 -4.05 10.60
CA MET A 34 1.60 -5.51 10.76
C MET A 34 2.83 -6.07 11.46
N GLN A 35 4.02 -5.59 11.10
CA GLN A 35 5.26 -6.00 11.72
C GLN A 35 5.31 -5.60 13.21
N GLU A 36 4.92 -4.38 13.54
CA GLU A 36 4.78 -3.92 14.92
C GLU A 36 3.77 -4.76 15.71
N LYS A 37 2.68 -5.20 15.05
CA LYS A 37 1.69 -6.10 15.66
C LYS A 37 2.28 -7.48 15.94
N ILE A 38 3.01 -8.05 14.99
CA ILE A 38 3.69 -9.35 15.13
C ILE A 38 4.74 -9.31 16.23
N ALA A 39 5.51 -8.22 16.31
CA ALA A 39 6.54 -8.00 17.32
C ALA A 39 5.97 -7.74 18.73
N GLY A 40 4.65 -7.55 18.86
CA GLY A 40 4.00 -7.23 20.13
C GLY A 40 4.19 -5.78 20.58
N ILE A 41 4.70 -4.92 19.72
CA ILE A 41 4.90 -3.48 19.97
C ILE A 41 3.54 -2.75 19.90
N SER A 42 2.72 -3.10 18.91
CA SER A 42 1.41 -2.48 18.69
C SER A 42 0.26 -3.30 19.28
N SER A 43 -0.56 -2.66 20.11
CA SER A 43 -1.81 -3.24 20.64
C SER A 43 -3.01 -3.01 19.72
N LYS A 44 -2.88 -2.18 18.67
CA LYS A 44 -3.97 -1.87 17.72
C LYS A 44 -4.54 -3.15 17.11
N LYS A 45 -5.87 -3.18 16.96
CA LYS A 45 -6.61 -4.30 16.35
C LYS A 45 -7.20 -3.95 14.99
N LEU A 46 -7.41 -2.67 14.73
CA LEU A 46 -8.00 -2.17 13.50
C LEU A 46 -7.35 -0.84 13.16
N MET A 47 -7.08 -0.63 11.88
CA MET A 47 -6.70 0.65 11.30
C MET A 47 -7.61 0.91 10.11
N LEU A 48 -8.14 2.13 10.03
CA LEU A 48 -9.08 2.51 8.99
C LEU A 48 -8.50 3.69 8.20
N TYR A 49 -8.40 3.52 6.89
CA TYR A 49 -7.91 4.53 5.96
C TYR A 49 -9.05 4.94 5.03
N ALA A 50 -9.56 6.17 5.19
CA ALA A 50 -10.50 6.75 4.23
C ALA A 50 -9.72 7.28 3.02
N THR A 51 -10.01 6.74 1.84
CA THR A 51 -9.26 7.03 0.61
C THR A 51 -10.19 7.19 -0.60
N HIS A 52 -9.61 7.41 -1.78
CA HIS A 52 -10.34 7.55 -3.03
C HIS A 52 -10.25 6.28 -3.89
N ASP A 53 -11.15 6.17 -4.88
CA ASP A 53 -11.15 5.12 -5.90
C ASP A 53 -9.77 4.91 -6.55
N ALA A 54 -9.05 6.01 -6.81
CA ALA A 54 -7.70 6.00 -7.37
C ALA A 54 -6.70 5.25 -6.46
N THR A 55 -6.78 5.47 -5.15
CA THR A 55 -5.89 4.82 -4.17
C THR A 55 -6.16 3.32 -4.11
N ILE A 56 -7.43 2.92 -4.07
CA ILE A 56 -7.82 1.50 -4.09
C ILE A 56 -7.33 0.85 -5.40
N THR A 57 -7.59 1.50 -6.53
CA THR A 57 -7.17 1.00 -7.86
C THR A 57 -5.66 0.80 -7.90
N SER A 58 -4.90 1.85 -7.54
CA SER A 58 -3.43 1.81 -7.52
C SER A 58 -2.90 0.73 -6.58
N LEU A 59 -3.48 0.58 -5.39
CA LEU A 59 -3.08 -0.46 -4.42
C LEU A 59 -3.36 -1.86 -4.97
N MET A 60 -4.51 -2.08 -5.63
CA MET A 60 -4.83 -3.38 -6.24
C MET A 60 -3.89 -3.71 -7.41
N TYR A 61 -3.48 -2.72 -8.20
CA TYR A 61 -2.44 -2.90 -9.23
C TYR A 61 -1.08 -3.19 -8.60
N ASN A 62 -0.71 -2.49 -7.53
CA ASN A 62 0.54 -2.72 -6.82
C ASN A 62 0.62 -4.15 -6.25
N LEU A 63 -0.52 -4.65 -5.75
CA LEU A 63 -0.63 -6.02 -5.23
C LEU A 63 -0.87 -7.08 -6.33
N GLU A 64 -0.95 -6.69 -7.61
CA GLU A 64 -1.24 -7.59 -8.74
C GLU A 64 -2.56 -8.39 -8.60
N VAL A 65 -3.58 -7.77 -7.98
CA VAL A 65 -4.92 -8.36 -7.74
C VAL A 65 -6.06 -7.54 -8.35
N SER A 66 -5.73 -6.55 -9.19
CA SER A 66 -6.71 -5.72 -9.88
C SER A 66 -7.53 -6.54 -10.87
N ASN A 67 -8.84 -6.35 -10.86
CA ASN A 67 -9.77 -6.94 -11.85
C ASN A 67 -10.00 -6.03 -13.07
N HIS A 68 -9.22 -4.95 -13.20
CA HIS A 68 -9.38 -3.95 -14.26
C HIS A 68 -10.81 -3.38 -14.31
N LEU A 69 -11.41 -3.13 -13.15
CA LEU A 69 -12.65 -2.37 -13.03
C LEU A 69 -12.44 -1.21 -12.08
N LEU A 70 -13.19 -0.13 -12.27
CA LEU A 70 -13.19 0.97 -11.31
C LEU A 70 -13.84 0.48 -10.00
N PRO A 71 -13.21 0.70 -8.84
CA PRO A 71 -13.81 0.37 -7.56
C PRO A 71 -15.13 1.13 -7.40
N PRO A 72 -16.25 0.45 -7.11
CA PRO A 72 -17.53 1.10 -6.89
C PRO A 72 -17.50 1.92 -5.60
N TYR A 73 -18.53 2.77 -5.42
CA TYR A 73 -18.69 3.52 -4.19
C TYR A 73 -18.72 2.60 -2.97
N THR A 74 -18.12 3.06 -1.87
CA THR A 74 -18.02 2.32 -0.61
C THR A 74 -17.24 0.99 -0.70
N SER A 75 -16.52 0.77 -1.80
CA SER A 75 -15.60 -0.37 -1.89
C SER A 75 -14.47 -0.25 -0.89
N SER A 76 -13.97 -1.40 -0.43
CA SER A 76 -12.89 -1.46 0.54
C SER A 76 -11.99 -2.67 0.29
N VAL A 77 -10.69 -2.46 0.54
CA VAL A 77 -9.69 -3.53 0.59
C VAL A 77 -9.41 -3.81 2.06
N LEU A 78 -9.60 -5.05 2.47
CA LEU A 78 -9.32 -5.50 3.83
C LEU A 78 -8.06 -6.35 3.79
N MET A 79 -7.13 -6.07 4.70
CA MET A 79 -5.90 -6.82 4.88
C MET A 79 -5.86 -7.33 6.32
N GLU A 80 -6.10 -8.63 6.49
CA GLU A 80 -6.23 -9.27 7.80
C GLU A 80 -4.94 -10.00 8.17
N LEU A 81 -4.46 -9.78 9.39
CA LEU A 81 -3.34 -10.53 9.96
C LEU A 81 -3.86 -11.62 10.90
N HIS A 82 -3.56 -12.87 10.57
CA HIS A 82 -3.97 -14.08 11.30
C HIS A 82 -2.77 -14.72 12.00
N LYS A 83 -3.00 -15.35 13.16
CA LYS A 83 -2.00 -16.17 13.87
C LYS A 83 -2.52 -17.60 14.04
N ILE A 84 -1.87 -18.58 13.41
CA ILE A 84 -2.26 -20.00 13.44
C ILE A 84 -1.05 -20.84 13.86
N LYS A 85 -1.17 -21.59 14.97
CA LYS A 85 -0.12 -22.50 15.48
C LYS A 85 1.29 -21.86 15.49
N ALA A 86 1.36 -20.63 16.01
CA ALA A 86 2.56 -19.77 16.10
C ALA A 86 3.08 -19.13 14.80
N ARG A 87 2.48 -19.39 13.64
CA ARG A 87 2.82 -18.71 12.37
C ARG A 87 1.83 -17.58 12.06
N HIS A 88 2.30 -16.57 11.34
CA HIS A 88 1.49 -15.43 10.92
C HIS A 88 1.14 -15.54 9.43
N PHE A 89 -0.08 -15.12 9.10
CA PHE A 89 -0.61 -15.16 7.75
C PHE A 89 -1.38 -13.88 7.43
N VAL A 90 -1.36 -13.47 6.17
CA VAL A 90 -2.11 -12.33 5.66
C VAL A 90 -3.20 -12.84 4.73
N LYS A 91 -4.42 -12.34 4.92
CA LYS A 91 -5.56 -12.58 4.02
C LYS A 91 -6.02 -11.25 3.44
N LEU A 92 -6.17 -11.22 2.12
CA LEU A 92 -6.68 -10.05 1.40
C LEU A 92 -8.13 -10.31 0.99
N LEU A 93 -8.98 -9.30 1.19
CA LEU A 93 -10.37 -9.32 0.77
C LEU A 93 -10.71 -8.00 0.05
N PHE A 94 -11.56 -8.09 -0.97
CA PHE A 94 -12.12 -6.93 -1.65
C PHE A 94 -13.64 -6.94 -1.51
N ARG A 95 -14.18 -5.91 -0.88
CA ARG A 95 -15.61 -5.67 -0.83
C ARG A 95 -15.97 -4.65 -1.90
N ASN A 96 -16.68 -5.08 -2.93
CA ASN A 96 -17.16 -4.24 -4.03
C ASN A 96 -18.69 -4.13 -4.09
N SER A 97 -19.41 -4.76 -3.17
CA SER A 97 -20.86 -4.67 -3.06
C SER A 97 -21.29 -4.79 -1.59
N THR A 98 -22.60 -4.83 -1.37
CA THR A 98 -23.17 -5.11 -0.04
C THR A 98 -22.99 -6.57 0.38
N GLU A 99 -22.67 -7.47 -0.56
CA GLU A 99 -22.44 -8.89 -0.32
C GLU A 99 -21.10 -9.15 0.43
N GLU A 100 -20.83 -10.43 0.67
CA GLU A 100 -19.61 -10.88 1.34
C GLU A 100 -18.33 -10.47 0.57
N PRO A 101 -17.26 -10.02 1.26
CA PRO A 101 -16.01 -9.66 0.61
C PRO A 101 -15.36 -10.82 -0.14
N ILE A 102 -14.87 -10.55 -1.35
CA ILE A 102 -14.24 -11.54 -2.22
C ILE A 102 -12.78 -11.73 -1.81
N PRO A 103 -12.30 -12.96 -1.59
CA PRO A 103 -10.88 -13.19 -1.30
C PRO A 103 -10.01 -12.86 -2.51
N LEU A 104 -8.90 -12.17 -2.26
CA LEU A 104 -7.87 -11.89 -3.26
C LEU A 104 -6.66 -12.79 -3.03
N GLN A 105 -6.05 -13.23 -4.12
CA GLN A 105 -4.88 -14.11 -4.09
C GLN A 105 -3.70 -13.43 -4.78
N LEU A 106 -2.58 -13.29 -4.06
CA LEU A 106 -1.33 -12.83 -4.65
C LEU A 106 -0.77 -13.88 -5.63
N PRO A 107 -0.11 -13.49 -6.74
CA PRO A 107 0.34 -14.42 -7.77
C PRO A 107 1.21 -15.59 -7.29
N SER A 108 1.98 -15.40 -6.22
CA SER A 108 2.88 -16.42 -5.65
C SER A 108 2.43 -16.97 -4.29
N CYS A 109 1.18 -16.75 -3.91
CA CYS A 109 0.69 -17.12 -2.58
C CYS A 109 -0.67 -17.81 -2.61
N SER A 110 -1.00 -18.58 -1.57
CA SER A 110 -2.38 -19.01 -1.30
C SER A 110 -3.23 -17.84 -0.77
N VAL A 111 -4.56 -18.00 -0.77
CA VAL A 111 -5.51 -17.02 -0.20
C VAL A 111 -5.12 -16.62 1.24
N LEU A 112 -4.66 -17.59 2.02
CA LEU A 112 -4.03 -17.35 3.31
C LEU A 112 -2.52 -17.35 3.09
N CYS A 113 -1.92 -16.17 2.97
CA CYS A 113 -0.53 -16.01 2.57
C CYS A 113 0.40 -16.01 3.78
N PRO A 114 1.43 -16.87 3.87
CA PRO A 114 2.42 -16.79 4.95
C PRO A 114 3.06 -15.39 5.02
N TRP A 115 3.24 -14.85 6.23
CA TRP A 115 3.80 -13.51 6.43
C TRP A 115 5.14 -13.31 5.71
N GLU A 116 6.02 -14.31 5.70
CA GLU A 116 7.33 -14.25 5.06
C GLU A 116 7.22 -14.11 3.53
N ASP A 117 6.33 -14.87 2.91
CA ASP A 117 6.08 -14.81 1.46
C ASP A 117 5.39 -13.49 1.08
N PHE A 118 4.46 -13.04 1.92
CA PHE A 118 3.79 -11.75 1.77
C PHE A 118 4.82 -10.62 1.77
N LEU A 119 5.70 -10.59 2.79
CA LEU A 119 6.75 -9.58 2.91
C LEU A 119 7.70 -9.61 1.71
N LYS A 120 8.16 -10.79 1.29
CA LYS A 120 9.03 -10.95 0.11
C LYS A 120 8.39 -10.36 -1.15
N PHE A 121 7.07 -10.52 -1.31
CA PHE A 121 6.34 -9.95 -2.44
C PHE A 121 6.16 -8.43 -2.31
N THR A 122 5.80 -7.91 -1.14
CA THR A 122 5.40 -6.52 -0.96
C THR A 122 6.55 -5.56 -0.67
N THR A 123 7.64 -6.00 -0.05
CA THR A 123 8.80 -5.16 0.27
C THR A 123 9.36 -4.40 -0.93
N PRO A 124 9.65 -5.04 -2.10
CA PRO A 124 10.11 -4.27 -3.26
C PRO A 124 9.06 -3.26 -3.73
N ARG A 125 7.79 -3.48 -3.42
CA ARG A 125 6.62 -2.69 -3.83
C ARG A 125 6.20 -1.59 -2.87
N SER A 126 6.91 -1.45 -1.78
CA SER A 126 6.70 -0.43 -0.76
C SER A 126 7.87 0.56 -0.69
N PHE A 127 7.64 1.67 0.00
CA PHE A 127 8.68 2.56 0.51
C PHE A 127 8.61 2.53 2.04
N GLU A 128 9.74 2.33 2.71
CA GLU A 128 9.78 2.25 4.18
C GLU A 128 9.81 3.65 4.81
N THR A 129 10.50 4.59 4.16
CA THR A 129 10.68 5.95 4.65
C THR A 129 10.15 6.98 3.68
N LYS A 130 9.80 8.16 4.22
CA LYS A 130 9.41 9.29 3.39
C LYS A 130 10.56 9.73 2.48
N ASP A 131 11.78 9.73 2.97
CA ASP A 131 12.94 10.20 2.20
C ASP A 131 13.24 9.27 1.00
N GLU A 132 13.08 7.95 1.17
CA GLU A 132 13.17 7.00 0.06
C GLU A 132 12.10 7.29 -1.01
N PHE A 133 10.87 7.55 -0.58
CA PHE A 133 9.76 7.89 -1.47
C PHE A 133 10.02 9.21 -2.23
N GLU A 134 10.41 10.27 -1.52
CA GLU A 134 10.70 11.59 -2.11
C GLU A 134 11.88 11.50 -3.09
N THR A 135 12.92 10.74 -2.75
CA THR A 135 14.06 10.49 -3.63
C THR A 135 13.64 9.78 -4.90
N ALA A 136 12.77 8.76 -4.79
CA ALA A 136 12.22 8.06 -5.95
C ALA A 136 11.36 8.96 -6.85
N CYS A 137 10.73 10.00 -6.28
CA CYS A 137 10.02 11.05 -7.00
C CYS A 137 10.95 12.12 -7.60
N GLY A 138 12.26 12.05 -7.37
CA GLY A 138 13.23 13.05 -7.82
C GLY A 138 13.29 14.31 -6.95
N ASN A 139 12.62 14.30 -5.79
CA ASN A 139 12.64 15.40 -4.83
C ASN A 139 13.89 15.26 -3.94
N GLN A 140 14.95 16.00 -4.24
CA GLN A 140 16.09 16.10 -3.34
C GLN A 140 15.72 17.01 -2.16
N GLN A 141 15.67 16.47 -0.93
CA GLN A 141 15.68 17.34 0.24
C GLN A 141 17.04 18.05 0.32
N PRO A 142 17.10 19.38 0.40
CA PRO A 142 18.34 20.05 0.75
C PRO A 142 18.75 19.56 2.14
N ARG A 143 20.00 19.08 2.27
CA ARG A 143 20.57 18.67 3.56
C ARG A 143 20.38 19.82 4.55
N ASP A 144 19.91 19.54 5.77
CA ASP A 144 19.62 20.52 6.83
C ASP A 144 20.82 21.44 7.17
N THR A 145 22.02 21.08 6.74
CA THR A 145 23.22 21.93 6.75
C THR A 145 23.11 23.20 5.90
N ASP A 146 22.28 23.20 4.85
CA ASP A 146 22.10 24.35 3.95
C ASP A 146 21.08 25.37 4.52
N ARG A 147 20.14 24.94 5.37
CA ARG A 147 19.21 25.85 6.08
C ARG A 147 19.94 26.72 7.11
N ARG A 148 21.05 26.25 7.67
CA ARG A 148 21.88 27.04 8.61
C ARG A 148 22.71 28.11 7.92
N LEU A 149 22.98 27.99 6.63
CA LEU A 149 23.71 29.01 5.86
C LEU A 149 22.84 30.20 5.45
N ILE A 150 21.51 30.01 5.35
CA ILE A 150 20.59 31.09 4.94
C ILE A 150 20.22 32.01 6.13
N TYR A 151 20.28 31.51 7.37
CA TYR A 151 20.09 32.31 8.59
C TYR A 151 21.41 32.56 9.33
N GLY A 152 22.46 32.92 8.59
CA GLY A 152 23.70 33.43 9.17
C GLY A 152 23.43 34.72 9.96
N SER A 153 23.63 34.61 11.28
CA SER A 153 23.87 35.67 12.26
C SER A 153 23.97 37.10 11.73
N VAL A 154 22.89 37.87 11.91
CA VAL A 154 22.98 39.34 12.00
C VAL A 154 23.38 39.66 13.44
N THR A 155 24.67 39.85 13.67
CA THR A 155 25.19 40.67 14.76
C THR A 155 25.48 42.06 14.24
#